data_AF-A0A7W5C4W9-F1
#
_entry.id   AF-A0A7W5C4W9-F1
#
_cell.length_a   1.000
_cell.length_b   1.000
_cell.length_c   1.000
_cell.angle_alpha   90.00
_cell.angle_beta   90.00
_cell.angle_gamma   90.00
#
_symmetry.space_group_name_H-M   'P 1'
#
loop_
_entity.id
_entity.type
_entity.pdbx_description
1 polymer ?
#
loop_
_entity_poly.entity_id
_entity_poly.type
_entity_poly.pdbx_seq_one_letter_code
_entity_poly.pdbx_strand_id
1 'polypeptide(L)'
;MQKTKGMLVALTIAAALLTGAQGANAAAAFTDTKTHWAKSQIDSAVSRGWINGYDTNTFKPNANMTRAEFLKSLVASLKLKVEDTDTPFADDKGWFRAYIAVGLKQSMIKVGDYKENNFEPNKMITREEIARMTIRALGKESEGVKSGYLAVAKKLEIMKGYPDGTMGGDKNATRAEAVVMVLNTLKVKNPVEVVDYPKSKEELNSLIQSLPSFKGNTTFGRNQTVLVNTKGTDVFDDNTLRVEYSLDLKVTKINIYEPTNDNKAIVKDLLKHFYPKSYEKAYESYIRVDGMKFVEGSNIIITSYDKISFETYKGNDNKAVVIWIGE
;
A
#
# COMPACT_ATOMS: atom_id res chain seq x y z
N MET A 1 60.68 47.20 -7.62
CA MET A 1 59.94 46.44 -8.66
C MET A 1 59.13 45.34 -7.99
N GLN A 2 57.82 45.55 -7.83
CA GLN A 2 56.87 44.50 -7.46
C GLN A 2 56.82 43.45 -8.57
N LYS A 3 56.95 42.17 -8.21
CA LYS A 3 56.41 41.05 -9.01
C LYS A 3 55.80 40.03 -8.06
N THR A 4 54.50 40.18 -7.85
CA THR A 4 53.59 39.14 -7.37
C THR A 4 53.63 37.94 -8.32
N LYS A 5 53.78 36.72 -7.78
CA LYS A 5 53.43 35.49 -8.47
C LYS A 5 52.66 34.59 -7.52
N GLY A 6 51.53 34.12 -8.03
CA GLY A 6 50.41 33.58 -7.28
C GLY A 6 50.65 32.19 -6.73
N MET A 7 49.99 31.96 -5.60
CA MET A 7 49.83 30.70 -4.91
C MET A 7 48.84 29.84 -5.69
N LEU A 8 49.29 28.72 -6.26
CA LEU A 8 48.42 27.69 -6.83
C LEU A 8 48.01 26.74 -5.70
N VAL A 9 46.78 26.86 -5.20
CA VAL A 9 46.18 25.87 -4.30
C VAL A 9 45.57 24.78 -5.16
N ALA A 10 46.27 23.65 -5.30
CA ALA A 10 45.72 22.45 -5.90
C ALA A 10 44.80 21.76 -4.87
N LEU A 11 43.48 21.92 -5.02
CA LEU A 11 42.48 21.15 -4.27
C LEU A 11 42.30 19.80 -4.98
N THR A 12 43.09 18.81 -4.56
CA THR A 12 42.86 17.40 -4.91
C THR A 12 41.70 16.85 -4.09
N ILE A 13 40.53 16.66 -4.70
CA ILE A 13 39.45 15.88 -4.11
C ILE A 13 39.78 14.40 -4.36
N ALA A 14 40.29 13.72 -3.33
CA ALA A 14 40.41 12.27 -3.33
C ALA A 14 39.00 11.66 -3.16
N ALA A 15 38.52 10.97 -4.20
CA ALA A 15 37.31 10.16 -4.12
C ALA A 15 37.64 8.85 -3.39
N ALA A 16 37.26 8.75 -2.12
CA ALA A 16 37.27 7.49 -1.39
C ALA A 16 36.04 6.66 -1.80
N LEU A 17 36.26 5.64 -2.62
CA LEU A 17 35.34 4.55 -2.86
C LEU A 17 35.20 3.74 -1.56
N LEU A 18 34.10 3.92 -0.84
CA LEU A 18 33.69 3.01 0.23
C LEU A 18 32.77 1.94 -0.37
N THR A 19 33.35 0.79 -0.64
CA THR A 19 32.62 -0.48 -0.73
C THR A 19 32.22 -0.92 0.67
N GLY A 20 30.96 -1.28 0.84
CA GLY A 20 30.47 -1.86 2.09
C GLY A 20 28.96 -2.00 2.09
N ALA A 21 28.49 -3.24 1.95
CA ALA A 21 27.12 -3.60 2.28
C ALA A 21 26.86 -3.23 3.75
N GLN A 22 26.04 -2.21 4.00
CA GLN A 22 25.46 -1.97 5.31
C GLN A 22 24.00 -2.38 5.26
N GLY A 23 23.73 -3.47 5.97
CA GLY A 23 22.40 -3.89 6.36
C GLY A 23 21.70 -2.82 7.19
N ALA A 24 20.38 -2.92 7.19
CA ALA A 24 19.44 -2.11 7.94
C ALA A 24 19.97 -1.68 9.32
N ASN A 25 20.11 -0.37 9.53
CA ASN A 25 20.10 0.18 10.89
C ASN A 25 19.78 1.68 10.91
N ALA A 26 18.88 2.01 11.85
CA ALA A 26 18.28 3.31 12.16
C ALA A 26 17.48 3.97 11.02
N ALA A 27 16.18 4.16 11.22
CA ALA A 27 15.42 5.15 10.48
C ALA A 27 16.13 6.51 10.68
N ALA A 28 16.92 6.92 9.68
CA ALA A 28 17.70 8.14 9.76
C ALA A 28 16.74 9.31 9.94
N ALA A 29 16.76 9.92 11.13
CA ALA A 29 16.00 11.12 11.41
C ALA A 29 16.72 12.30 10.74
N PHE A 30 16.48 12.49 9.44
CA PHE A 30 17.10 13.58 8.68
C PHE A 30 16.78 14.92 9.33
N THR A 31 17.80 15.76 9.52
CA THR A 31 17.64 17.03 10.23
C THR A 31 16.77 18.02 9.46
N ASP A 32 16.81 17.93 8.13
CA ASP A 32 16.10 18.81 7.19
C ASP A 32 14.67 18.35 6.86
N THR A 33 14.19 17.24 7.45
CA THR A 33 12.81 16.78 7.29
C THR A 33 11.96 16.93 8.55
N LYS A 34 12.54 17.31 9.70
CA LYS A 34 11.87 17.33 11.02
C LYS A 34 10.51 18.02 11.06
N THR A 35 10.38 19.16 10.37
CA THR A 35 9.14 19.95 10.27
C THR A 35 8.57 19.98 8.85
N HIS A 36 9.12 19.16 7.95
CA HIS A 36 8.76 19.18 6.54
C HIS A 36 7.41 18.48 6.32
N TRP A 37 6.55 19.03 5.46
CA TRP A 37 5.21 18.49 5.17
C TRP A 37 5.22 17.03 4.70
N ALA A 38 6.30 16.62 4.03
CA ALA A 38 6.49 15.27 3.50
C ALA A 38 7.24 14.32 4.45
N LYS A 39 7.47 14.70 5.71
CA LYS A 39 8.32 13.94 6.64
C LYS A 39 7.89 12.48 6.74
N SER A 40 6.61 12.22 7.02
CA SER A 40 6.12 10.86 7.22
C SER A 40 6.26 10.01 5.95
N GLN A 41 6.02 10.61 4.78
CA GLN A 41 6.19 9.95 3.48
C GLN A 41 7.66 9.63 3.20
N ILE A 42 8.57 10.55 3.50
CA ILE A 42 10.02 10.36 3.36
C ILE A 42 10.50 9.24 4.29
N ASP A 43 10.15 9.28 5.57
CA ASP A 43 10.51 8.25 6.55
C ASP A 43 9.99 6.87 6.11
N SER A 44 8.78 6.83 5.56
CA SER A 44 8.15 5.60 5.04
C SER A 44 8.85 5.05 3.80
N ALA A 45 9.34 5.90 2.90
CA ALA A 45 10.05 5.46 1.70
C ALA A 45 11.48 5.01 2.01
N VAL A 46 12.15 5.70 2.94
CA VAL A 46 13.52 5.39 3.37
C VAL A 46 13.57 4.12 4.19
N SER A 47 12.66 3.92 5.15
CA SER A 47 12.57 2.69 5.96
C SER A 47 12.32 1.44 5.12
N ARG A 48 11.70 1.59 3.94
CA ARG A 48 11.47 0.49 2.98
C ARG A 48 12.57 0.36 1.92
N GLY A 49 13.63 1.17 1.99
CA GLY A 49 14.77 1.13 1.07
C GLY A 49 14.48 1.64 -0.35
N TRP A 50 13.37 2.36 -0.55
CA TRP A 50 12.98 2.83 -1.89
C TRP A 50 13.87 3.99 -2.34
N ILE A 51 14.21 4.87 -1.42
CA ILE A 51 15.05 6.04 -1.64
C ILE A 51 16.00 6.22 -0.45
N ASN A 52 17.17 6.79 -0.71
CA ASN A 52 18.17 7.08 0.32
C ASN A 52 18.29 8.60 0.52
N GLY A 53 18.78 9.03 1.69
CA GLY A 53 19.31 10.38 1.86
C GLY A 53 20.53 10.64 0.99
N TYR A 54 20.94 11.90 0.88
CA TYR A 54 22.22 12.23 0.23
C TYR A 54 23.40 11.80 1.10
N ASP A 55 23.21 11.87 2.41
CA ASP A 55 24.13 11.39 3.43
C ASP A 55 23.31 10.85 4.62
N THR A 56 23.98 10.58 5.75
CA THR A 56 23.35 10.04 6.95
C THR A 56 22.43 11.03 7.67
N ASN A 57 22.54 12.33 7.40
CA ASN A 57 21.88 13.42 8.12
C ASN A 57 20.90 14.24 7.25
N THR A 58 21.06 14.25 5.92
CA THR A 58 20.27 15.10 5.01
C THR A 58 19.54 14.30 3.92
N PHE A 59 18.27 14.66 3.72
CA PHE A 59 17.45 14.12 2.62
C PHE A 59 17.34 15.07 1.43
N LYS A 60 17.44 16.38 1.68
CA LYS A 60 17.22 17.50 0.76
C LYS A 60 15.82 17.49 0.14
N PRO A 61 14.75 17.57 0.95
CA PRO A 61 13.37 17.38 0.46
C PRO A 61 12.95 18.41 -0.60
N ASN A 62 13.49 19.63 -0.55
CA ASN A 62 13.20 20.73 -1.46
C ASN A 62 14.13 20.79 -2.68
N ALA A 63 15.15 19.93 -2.78
CA ALA A 63 15.99 19.86 -3.95
C ALA A 63 15.26 19.11 -5.08
N ASN A 64 15.52 19.52 -6.33
CA ASN A 64 15.02 18.81 -7.50
C ASN A 64 15.65 17.41 -7.58
N MET A 65 14.85 16.44 -8.01
CA MET A 65 15.26 15.04 -8.15
C MET A 65 15.72 14.74 -9.58
N THR A 66 16.74 13.91 -9.73
CA THR A 66 17.17 13.45 -11.07
C THR A 66 16.26 12.34 -11.61
N ARG A 67 16.24 12.18 -12.93
CA ARG A 67 15.48 11.14 -13.62
C ARG A 67 15.90 9.73 -13.19
N ALA A 68 17.20 9.49 -13.03
CA ALA A 68 17.74 8.22 -12.55
C ALA A 68 17.33 7.91 -11.11
N GLU A 69 17.40 8.89 -10.20
CA GLU A 69 16.95 8.71 -8.82
C GLU A 69 15.46 8.34 -8.77
N PHE A 70 14.62 9.02 -9.56
CA PHE A 70 13.19 8.75 -9.57
C PHE A 70 12.90 7.33 -10.06
N LEU A 71 13.50 6.94 -11.20
CA LEU A 71 13.31 5.61 -11.76
C LEU A 71 13.76 4.52 -10.79
N LYS A 72 14.92 4.69 -10.14
CA LYS A 72 15.38 3.78 -9.08
C LYS A 72 14.36 3.67 -7.96
N SER A 73 13.83 4.80 -7.50
CA SER A 73 12.85 4.83 -6.41
C SER A 73 11.56 4.09 -6.80
N LEU A 74 11.06 4.32 -8.02
CA LEU A 74 9.88 3.64 -8.53
C LEU A 74 10.10 2.13 -8.66
N VAL A 75 11.22 1.70 -9.28
CA VAL A 75 11.60 0.29 -9.41
C VAL A 75 11.68 -0.41 -8.04
N ALA A 76 12.36 0.20 -7.08
CA ALA A 76 12.50 -0.34 -5.73
C ALA A 76 11.13 -0.42 -5.01
N SER A 77 10.28 0.60 -5.16
CA SER A 77 8.95 0.63 -4.54
C SER A 77 8.03 -0.50 -5.03
N LEU A 78 8.19 -0.90 -6.29
CA LEU A 78 7.46 -1.99 -6.94
C LEU A 78 8.05 -3.37 -6.65
N LYS A 79 9.14 -3.45 -5.86
CA LYS A 79 9.86 -4.69 -5.53
C LYS A 79 10.27 -5.49 -6.75
N LEU A 80 10.61 -4.81 -7.84
CA LEU A 80 11.03 -5.46 -9.07
C LEU A 80 12.46 -5.97 -8.94
N LYS A 81 12.73 -7.15 -9.52
CA LYS A 81 14.08 -7.70 -9.58
C LYS A 81 14.97 -6.78 -10.42
N VAL A 82 16.07 -6.33 -9.84
CA VAL A 82 17.06 -5.47 -10.49
C VAL A 82 18.13 -6.35 -11.12
N GLU A 83 18.24 -6.30 -12.43
CA GLU A 83 19.24 -7.01 -13.23
C GLU A 83 19.94 -5.98 -14.11
N ASP A 84 21.26 -5.98 -14.10
CA ASP A 84 22.05 -5.17 -15.04
C ASP A 84 22.09 -5.91 -16.38
N THR A 85 21.42 -5.35 -17.38
CA THR A 85 21.39 -5.87 -18.75
C THR A 85 21.63 -4.73 -19.72
N ASP A 86 22.00 -5.07 -20.95
CA ASP A 86 22.23 -4.06 -21.98
C ASP A 86 20.99 -3.18 -22.22
N THR A 87 21.26 -1.90 -22.43
CA THR A 87 20.26 -0.89 -22.75
C THR A 87 20.63 -0.23 -24.08
N PRO A 88 19.65 0.29 -24.84
CA PRO A 88 19.89 0.99 -26.10
C PRO A 88 20.30 2.46 -25.90
N PHE A 89 20.41 2.95 -24.65
CA PHE A 89 20.76 4.33 -24.37
C PHE A 89 22.29 4.51 -24.37
N ALA A 90 22.78 5.58 -24.99
CA ALA A 90 24.22 5.82 -25.11
C ALA A 90 24.86 6.37 -23.82
N ASP A 91 24.05 6.96 -22.94
CA ASP A 91 24.44 7.59 -21.68
C ASP A 91 24.06 6.75 -20.44
N ASP A 92 23.98 5.43 -20.59
CA ASP A 92 23.60 4.48 -19.54
C ASP A 92 24.75 4.10 -18.58
N LYS A 93 25.92 4.74 -18.70
CA LYS A 93 27.12 4.45 -17.91
C LYS A 93 27.00 4.99 -16.47
N GLY A 94 26.61 4.13 -15.54
CA GLY A 94 26.62 4.46 -14.10
C GLY A 94 25.79 3.51 -13.25
N TRP A 95 25.65 3.86 -11.96
CA TRP A 95 24.88 3.09 -10.97
C TRP A 95 23.40 2.88 -11.38
N PHE A 96 22.90 3.72 -12.28
CA PHE A 96 21.51 3.72 -12.72
C PHE A 96 21.21 2.72 -13.85
N ARG A 97 22.22 2.12 -14.50
CA ARG A 97 22.06 1.26 -15.69
C ARG A 97 21.05 0.14 -15.49
N ALA A 98 21.19 -0.60 -14.39
CA ALA A 98 20.29 -1.69 -14.05
C ALA A 98 18.83 -1.22 -13.85
N TYR A 99 18.62 0.00 -13.34
CA TYR A 99 17.27 0.55 -13.17
C TYR A 99 16.67 1.02 -14.50
N ILE A 100 17.49 1.55 -15.41
CA ILE A 100 17.10 1.86 -16.80
C ILE A 100 16.68 0.57 -17.52
N ALA A 101 17.47 -0.50 -17.41
CA ALA A 101 17.16 -1.80 -17.98
C ALA A 101 15.80 -2.33 -17.49
N VAL A 102 15.54 -2.30 -16.18
CA VAL A 102 14.24 -2.69 -15.61
C VAL A 102 13.12 -1.76 -16.10
N GLY A 103 13.37 -0.46 -16.17
CA GLY A 103 12.42 0.52 -16.68
C GLY A 103 11.95 0.21 -18.11
N LEU A 104 12.88 -0.18 -18.98
CA LEU A 104 12.57 -0.62 -20.35
C LEU A 104 11.81 -1.96 -20.36
N LYS A 105 12.29 -2.96 -19.60
CA LYS A 105 11.67 -4.29 -19.49
C LYS A 105 10.23 -4.23 -19.01
N GLN A 106 9.93 -3.32 -18.09
CA GLN A 106 8.59 -3.10 -17.54
C GLN A 106 7.77 -2.06 -18.33
N SER A 107 8.28 -1.55 -19.45
CA SER A 107 7.65 -0.50 -20.27
C SER A 107 7.34 0.79 -19.50
N MET A 108 8.04 1.06 -18.39
CA MET A 108 7.91 2.32 -17.64
C MET A 108 8.56 3.49 -18.39
N ILE A 109 9.62 3.20 -19.14
CA ILE A 109 10.29 4.12 -20.06
C ILE A 109 10.38 3.48 -21.45
N LYS A 110 10.46 4.30 -22.49
CA LYS A 110 10.61 3.87 -23.89
C LYS A 110 11.69 4.69 -24.56
N VAL A 111 12.48 4.08 -25.44
CA VAL A 111 13.59 4.76 -26.14
C VAL A 111 13.11 5.99 -26.91
N GLY A 112 11.99 5.86 -27.63
CA GLY A 112 11.42 6.95 -28.45
C GLY A 112 10.91 8.17 -27.67
N ASP A 113 10.86 8.10 -26.34
CA ASP A 113 10.54 9.26 -25.50
C ASP A 113 11.74 10.22 -25.37
N TYR A 114 12.93 9.80 -25.78
CA TYR A 114 14.19 10.49 -25.53
C TYR A 114 14.93 10.79 -26.83
N LYS A 115 15.55 11.96 -26.88
CA LYS A 115 16.27 12.42 -28.08
C LYS A 115 17.58 11.65 -28.24
N GLU A 116 17.88 11.22 -29.47
CA GLU A 116 19.16 10.62 -29.85
C GLU A 116 19.57 9.41 -28.97
N ASN A 117 18.60 8.64 -28.47
CA ASN A 117 18.82 7.54 -27.54
C ASN A 117 19.63 7.94 -26.29
N ASN A 118 19.39 9.13 -25.74
CA ASN A 118 19.98 9.57 -24.47
C ASN A 118 18.92 9.67 -23.38
N PHE A 119 19.03 8.85 -22.33
CA PHE A 119 18.12 8.86 -21.19
C PHE A 119 18.34 10.07 -20.27
N GLU A 120 19.43 10.83 -20.40
CA GLU A 120 19.89 11.93 -19.55
C GLU A 120 19.67 11.67 -18.05
N PRO A 121 20.34 10.67 -17.45
CA PRO A 121 20.05 10.17 -16.10
C PRO A 121 20.17 11.23 -14.99
N ASN A 122 21.07 12.20 -15.16
CA ASN A 122 21.33 13.27 -14.20
C ASN A 122 20.47 14.52 -14.42
N LYS A 123 19.62 14.54 -15.46
CA LYS A 123 18.69 15.64 -15.68
C LYS A 123 17.61 15.64 -14.62
N MET A 124 17.20 16.84 -14.19
CA MET A 124 16.10 17.00 -13.25
C MET A 124 14.81 16.50 -13.90
N ILE A 125 14.07 15.65 -13.19
CA ILE A 125 12.86 15.03 -13.73
C ILE A 125 11.69 16.01 -13.67
N THR A 126 10.93 16.09 -14.75
CA THR A 126 9.72 16.92 -14.79
C THR A 126 8.51 16.16 -14.26
N ARG A 127 7.48 16.91 -13.88
CA ARG A 127 6.20 16.34 -13.42
C ARG A 127 5.49 15.54 -14.52
N GLU A 128 5.61 15.95 -15.78
CA GLU A 128 5.11 15.19 -16.94
C GLU A 128 5.81 13.82 -17.06
N GLU A 129 7.13 13.76 -16.87
CA GLU A 129 7.88 12.51 -16.93
C GLU A 129 7.51 11.56 -15.80
N ILE A 130 7.33 12.08 -14.58
CA ILE A 130 6.84 11.29 -13.45
C ILE A 130 5.45 10.72 -13.76
N ALA A 131 4.53 11.54 -14.27
CA ALA A 131 3.19 11.08 -14.64
C ALA A 131 3.27 9.96 -15.68
N ARG A 132 4.08 10.13 -16.74
CA ARG A 132 4.26 9.10 -17.76
C ARG A 132 4.79 7.78 -17.19
N MET A 133 5.86 7.82 -16.40
CA MET A 133 6.48 6.62 -15.83
C MET A 133 5.53 5.89 -14.87
N THR A 134 4.81 6.63 -14.02
CA THR A 134 3.88 6.04 -13.03
C THR A 134 2.63 5.45 -13.68
N ILE A 135 2.04 6.13 -14.67
CA ILE A 135 0.89 5.61 -15.43
C ILE A 135 1.27 4.35 -16.20
N ARG A 136 2.47 4.30 -16.78
CA ARG A 136 2.99 3.07 -17.41
C ARG A 136 3.22 1.96 -16.40
N ALA A 137 3.78 2.26 -15.22
CA ALA A 137 3.96 1.28 -14.14
C ALA A 137 2.64 0.69 -13.60
N LEU A 138 1.52 1.38 -13.83
CA LEU A 138 0.16 0.92 -13.54
C LEU A 138 -0.49 0.16 -14.71
N GLY A 139 0.22 -0.03 -15.83
CA GLY A 139 -0.33 -0.70 -17.02
C GLY A 139 -1.35 0.15 -17.78
N LYS A 140 -1.37 1.47 -17.58
CA LYS A 140 -2.37 2.39 -18.10
C LYS A 140 -1.90 3.23 -19.29
N GLU A 141 -0.97 2.69 -20.07
CA GLU A 141 -0.38 3.39 -21.23
C GLU A 141 -1.44 3.90 -22.21
N SER A 142 -2.40 3.06 -22.59
CA SER A 142 -3.46 3.46 -23.53
C SER A 142 -4.35 4.59 -23.00
N GLU A 143 -4.63 4.62 -21.69
CA GLU A 143 -5.39 5.70 -21.05
C GLU A 143 -4.57 7.01 -21.04
N GLY A 144 -3.27 6.91 -20.74
CA GLY A 144 -2.32 8.01 -20.77
C GLY A 144 -2.14 8.62 -22.16
N VAL A 145 -1.98 7.79 -23.20
CA VAL A 145 -1.89 8.25 -24.60
C VAL A 145 -3.18 8.94 -25.05
N LYS A 146 -4.35 8.38 -24.70
CA LYS A 146 -5.65 8.92 -25.10
C LYS A 146 -5.99 10.24 -24.39
N SER A 147 -5.69 10.33 -23.10
CA SER A 147 -6.23 11.40 -22.23
C SER A 147 -5.17 12.39 -21.74
N GLY A 148 -3.89 12.11 -21.98
CA GLY A 148 -2.74 12.83 -21.42
C GLY A 148 -2.33 12.28 -20.05
N TYR A 149 -1.02 12.04 -19.87
CA TYR A 149 -0.50 11.41 -18.66
C TYR A 149 -0.77 12.23 -17.39
N LEU A 150 -0.62 13.55 -17.42
CA LEU A 150 -0.95 14.43 -16.29
C LEU A 150 -2.42 14.37 -15.90
N ALA A 151 -3.34 14.27 -16.88
CA ALA A 151 -4.76 14.20 -16.61
C ALA A 151 -5.14 12.89 -15.93
N VAL A 152 -4.57 11.76 -16.40
CA VAL A 152 -4.75 10.46 -15.77
C VAL A 152 -4.12 10.43 -14.37
N ALA A 153 -2.92 10.98 -14.21
CA ALA A 153 -2.25 11.03 -12.91
C ALA A 153 -3.02 11.91 -11.90
N LYS A 154 -3.68 12.98 -12.35
CA LYS A 154 -4.61 13.78 -11.52
C LYS A 154 -5.84 12.96 -11.12
N LYS A 155 -6.49 12.30 -12.10
CA LYS A 155 -7.69 11.47 -11.89
C LYS A 155 -7.44 10.34 -10.89
N LEU A 156 -6.25 9.75 -10.91
CA LEU A 156 -5.85 8.67 -10.00
C LEU A 156 -5.24 9.18 -8.69
N GLU A 157 -5.27 10.49 -8.45
CA GLU A 157 -4.71 11.14 -7.25
C GLU A 157 -3.22 10.84 -7.00
N ILE A 158 -2.48 10.48 -8.06
CA ILE A 158 -1.02 10.29 -8.00
C ILE A 158 -0.35 11.64 -7.75
N MET A 159 -0.84 12.67 -8.44
CA MET A 159 -0.35 14.04 -8.34
C MET A 159 -1.51 15.04 -8.28
N LYS A 160 -1.34 16.08 -7.47
CA LYS A 160 -2.27 17.22 -7.42
C LYS A 160 -1.75 18.36 -8.30
N GLY A 161 -2.68 19.17 -8.83
CA GLY A 161 -2.34 20.42 -9.51
C GLY A 161 -1.88 21.50 -8.53
N TYR A 162 -1.35 22.60 -9.08
CA TYR A 162 -1.01 23.80 -8.33
C TYR A 162 -2.25 24.68 -8.10
N PRO A 163 -2.23 25.60 -7.12
CA PRO A 163 -3.34 26.53 -6.85
C PRO A 163 -3.72 27.41 -8.05
N ASP A 164 -2.79 27.61 -8.99
CA ASP A 164 -3.00 28.33 -10.25
C ASP A 164 -3.84 27.54 -11.28
N GLY A 165 -4.32 26.34 -10.92
CA GLY A 165 -5.12 25.47 -11.78
C GLY A 165 -4.30 24.62 -12.74
N THR A 166 -2.98 24.83 -12.83
CA THR A 166 -2.09 24.08 -13.71
C THR A 166 -1.64 22.76 -13.09
N MET A 167 -1.23 21.80 -13.92
CA MET A 167 -0.53 20.60 -13.44
C MET A 167 0.99 20.79 -13.33
N GLY A 168 1.51 21.88 -13.91
CA GLY A 168 2.92 22.24 -13.94
C GLY A 168 3.80 21.17 -14.60
N GLY A 169 3.39 20.61 -15.75
CA GLY A 169 4.07 19.48 -16.40
C GLY A 169 5.58 19.68 -16.59
N ASP A 170 5.97 20.86 -17.06
CA ASP A 170 7.38 21.21 -17.33
C ASP A 170 8.19 21.57 -16.08
N LYS A 171 7.52 21.73 -14.92
CA LYS A 171 8.22 22.05 -13.67
C LYS A 171 8.96 20.80 -13.18
N ASN A 172 10.20 21.00 -12.74
CA ASN A 172 10.96 19.94 -12.07
C ASN A 172 10.31 19.59 -10.74
N ALA A 173 10.27 18.29 -10.42
CA ALA A 173 9.77 17.83 -9.14
C ALA A 173 10.87 17.85 -8.08
N THR A 174 10.51 18.34 -6.90
CA THR A 174 11.34 18.16 -5.71
C THR A 174 11.36 16.68 -5.28
N ARG A 175 12.38 16.28 -4.52
CA ARG A 175 12.48 14.92 -3.97
C ARG A 175 11.28 14.56 -3.09
N ALA A 176 10.78 15.51 -2.29
CA ALA A 176 9.59 15.30 -1.47
C ALA A 176 8.34 15.03 -2.32
N GLU A 177 8.09 15.84 -3.36
CA GLU A 177 6.97 15.63 -4.28
C GLU A 177 7.08 14.27 -5.00
N ALA A 178 8.26 13.94 -5.50
CA ALA A 178 8.52 12.69 -6.19
C ALA A 178 8.27 11.45 -5.30
N VAL A 179 8.72 11.47 -4.04
CA VAL A 179 8.44 10.40 -3.06
C VAL A 179 6.95 10.23 -2.83
N VAL A 180 6.21 11.34 -2.70
CA VAL A 180 4.75 11.30 -2.52
C VAL A 180 4.06 10.69 -3.75
N MET A 181 4.51 11.03 -4.95
CA MET A 181 3.97 10.46 -6.20
C MET A 181 4.25 8.95 -6.31
N VAL A 182 5.42 8.48 -5.86
CA VAL A 182 5.72 7.03 -5.77
C VAL A 182 4.76 6.34 -4.79
N LEU A 183 4.56 6.90 -3.60
CA LEU A 183 3.65 6.36 -2.60
C LEU A 183 2.19 6.32 -3.09
N ASN A 184 1.73 7.40 -3.75
CA ASN A 184 0.38 7.42 -4.31
C ASN A 184 0.22 6.42 -5.46
N THR A 185 1.26 6.25 -6.30
CA THR A 185 1.27 5.20 -7.32
C THR A 185 1.10 3.81 -6.70
N LEU A 186 1.76 3.54 -5.57
CA LEU A 186 1.59 2.28 -4.85
C LEU A 186 0.20 2.14 -4.22
N LYS A 187 -0.42 3.22 -3.74
CA LYS A 187 -1.81 3.19 -3.28
C LYS A 187 -2.76 2.83 -4.42
N VAL A 188 -2.53 3.36 -5.62
CA VAL A 188 -3.35 3.03 -6.81
C VAL A 188 -3.09 1.59 -7.27
N LYS A 189 -1.83 1.12 -7.23
CA LYS A 189 -1.48 -0.26 -7.61
C LYS A 189 -1.99 -1.29 -6.62
N ASN A 190 -1.98 -0.94 -5.34
CA ASN A 190 -2.39 -1.77 -4.22
C ASN A 190 -3.46 -1.03 -3.40
N PRO A 191 -4.67 -0.83 -3.95
CA PRO A 191 -5.73 -0.16 -3.21
C PRO A 191 -5.96 -0.92 -1.92
N VAL A 192 -5.97 -0.19 -0.81
CA VAL A 192 -6.61 -0.70 0.41
C VAL A 192 -8.07 -0.80 0.05
N GLU A 193 -8.59 -2.01 -0.06
CA GLU A 193 -10.02 -2.20 -0.27
C GLU A 193 -10.72 -1.68 0.98
N VAL A 194 -11.50 -0.62 0.79
CA VAL A 194 -12.36 -0.10 1.85
C VAL A 194 -13.49 -1.11 1.97
N VAL A 195 -13.39 -1.96 2.98
CA VAL A 195 -14.49 -2.84 3.37
C VAL A 195 -15.62 -1.94 3.86
N ASP A 196 -16.79 -2.07 3.24
CA ASP A 196 -17.97 -1.30 3.65
C ASP A 196 -18.54 -1.94 4.91
N TYR A 197 -18.26 -1.32 6.06
CA TYR A 197 -18.80 -1.74 7.33
C TYR A 197 -20.23 -1.20 7.46
N PRO A 198 -21.22 -2.05 7.79
CA PRO A 198 -22.58 -1.58 8.08
C PRO A 198 -22.55 -0.50 9.15
N LYS A 199 -23.32 0.58 8.98
CA LYS A 199 -23.37 1.72 9.91
C LYS A 199 -24.53 1.63 10.90
N SER A 200 -25.44 0.69 10.68
CA SER A 200 -26.56 0.39 11.55
C SER A 200 -26.91 -1.10 11.53
N LYS A 201 -27.71 -1.55 12.51
CA LYS A 201 -28.26 -2.91 12.53
C LYS A 201 -29.18 -3.17 11.34
N GLU A 202 -29.82 -2.16 10.77
CA GLU A 202 -30.62 -2.27 9.56
C GLU A 202 -29.73 -2.56 8.34
N GLU A 203 -28.63 -1.82 8.17
CA GLU A 203 -27.64 -2.09 7.12
C GLU A 203 -27.00 -3.47 7.32
N LEU A 204 -26.68 -3.84 8.57
CA LEU A 204 -26.13 -5.15 8.90
C LEU A 204 -27.13 -6.27 8.57
N ASN A 205 -28.41 -6.05 8.85
CA ASN A 205 -29.47 -6.98 8.52
C ASN A 205 -29.63 -7.13 7.01
N SER A 206 -29.62 -6.03 6.25
CA SER A 206 -29.63 -6.06 4.79
C SER A 206 -28.42 -6.80 4.22
N LEU A 207 -27.22 -6.58 4.78
CA LEU A 207 -26.02 -7.32 4.41
C LEU A 207 -26.24 -8.82 4.62
N ILE A 208 -26.64 -9.24 5.83
CA ILE A 208 -26.85 -10.65 6.17
C ILE A 208 -27.91 -11.29 5.27
N GLN A 209 -29.04 -10.63 5.05
CA GLN A 209 -30.13 -11.13 4.20
C GLN A 209 -29.74 -11.21 2.72
N SER A 210 -28.76 -10.41 2.28
CA SER A 210 -28.24 -10.45 0.91
C SER A 210 -27.21 -11.55 0.65
N LEU A 211 -26.74 -12.23 1.71
CA LEU A 211 -25.70 -13.25 1.57
C LEU A 211 -26.23 -14.47 0.80
N PRO A 212 -25.46 -15.03 -0.15
CA PRO A 212 -25.88 -16.18 -0.95
C PRO A 212 -26.30 -17.40 -0.12
N SER A 213 -25.64 -17.64 1.02
CA SER A 213 -25.92 -18.77 1.91
C SER A 213 -27.00 -18.50 2.93
N PHE A 214 -27.54 -17.28 3.01
CA PHE A 214 -28.57 -16.95 3.99
C PHE A 214 -29.90 -17.64 3.68
N LYS A 215 -30.46 -18.26 4.72
CA LYS A 215 -31.78 -18.89 4.73
C LYS A 215 -32.41 -18.66 6.11
N GLY A 216 -33.74 -18.68 6.17
CA GLY A 216 -34.48 -18.49 7.42
C GLY A 216 -34.85 -17.03 7.65
N ASN A 217 -34.75 -16.58 8.90
CA ASN A 217 -35.18 -15.24 9.30
C ASN A 217 -34.11 -14.54 10.18
N THR A 218 -34.31 -13.24 10.36
CA THR A 218 -33.50 -12.41 11.24
C THR A 218 -34.39 -11.65 12.21
N THR A 219 -33.86 -11.40 13.40
CA THR A 219 -34.50 -10.51 14.38
C THR A 219 -33.46 -9.55 14.96
N PHE A 220 -33.92 -8.42 15.50
CA PHE A 220 -33.02 -7.45 16.12
C PHE A 220 -32.78 -7.78 17.59
N GLY A 221 -31.51 -7.84 17.96
CA GLY A 221 -31.09 -7.91 19.35
C GLY A 221 -31.01 -6.52 19.98
N ARG A 222 -30.47 -6.47 21.21
CA ARG A 222 -30.06 -5.20 21.84
C ARG A 222 -28.83 -4.63 21.10
N ASN A 223 -28.64 -3.32 21.20
CA ASN A 223 -27.56 -2.59 20.53
C ASN A 223 -27.61 -2.79 19.00
N GLN A 224 -26.47 -2.67 18.33
CA GLN A 224 -26.32 -2.91 16.89
C GLN A 224 -26.18 -4.41 16.58
N THR A 225 -27.14 -5.22 17.05
CA THR A 225 -27.12 -6.69 16.92
C THR A 225 -28.20 -7.19 15.96
N VAL A 226 -27.81 -8.11 15.09
CA VAL A 226 -28.72 -8.97 14.31
C VAL A 226 -28.58 -10.41 14.79
N LEU A 227 -29.72 -11.03 15.11
CA LEU A 227 -29.84 -12.45 15.43
C LEU A 227 -30.31 -13.18 14.17
N VAL A 228 -29.67 -14.30 13.86
CA VAL A 228 -29.90 -15.08 12.64
C VAL A 228 -30.39 -16.47 13.07
N ASN A 229 -31.56 -16.83 12.57
CA ASN A 229 -32.14 -18.16 12.73
C ASN A 229 -32.27 -18.81 11.36
N THR A 230 -31.39 -19.79 11.11
CA THR A 230 -31.31 -20.50 9.84
C THR A 230 -32.45 -21.49 9.60
N LYS A 231 -33.20 -21.85 10.66
CA LYS A 231 -34.36 -22.75 10.57
C LYS A 231 -35.64 -22.02 10.16
N GLY A 232 -35.68 -20.70 10.28
CA GLY A 232 -36.85 -19.88 9.92
C GLY A 232 -38.06 -20.07 10.85
N THR A 233 -37.83 -20.53 12.07
CA THR A 233 -38.84 -20.70 13.12
C THR A 233 -39.03 -19.41 13.92
N ASP A 234 -40.06 -19.36 14.76
CA ASP A 234 -40.26 -18.29 15.76
C ASP A 234 -39.65 -18.65 17.14
N VAL A 235 -38.86 -19.72 17.22
CA VAL A 235 -38.23 -20.17 18.46
C VAL A 235 -36.95 -19.37 18.71
N PHE A 236 -36.85 -18.72 19.87
CA PHE A 236 -35.70 -17.86 20.18
C PHE A 236 -34.37 -18.63 20.21
N ASP A 237 -34.36 -19.86 20.72
CA ASP A 237 -33.15 -20.67 20.83
C ASP A 237 -32.58 -21.13 19.47
N ASP A 238 -33.37 -20.99 18.40
CA ASP A 238 -32.90 -21.27 17.04
C ASP A 238 -32.03 -20.12 16.47
N ASN A 239 -31.85 -19.02 17.20
CA ASN A 239 -30.91 -17.93 16.88
C ASN A 239 -29.45 -18.32 17.19
N THR A 240 -28.90 -19.21 16.38
CA THR A 240 -27.56 -19.80 16.59
C THR A 240 -26.41 -18.93 16.06
N LEU A 241 -26.70 -17.84 15.35
CA LEU A 241 -25.70 -16.87 14.90
C LEU A 241 -26.10 -15.45 15.31
N ARG A 242 -25.20 -14.75 16.01
CA ARG A 242 -25.38 -13.36 16.44
C ARG A 242 -24.27 -12.51 15.86
N VAL A 243 -24.62 -11.53 15.03
CA VAL A 243 -23.69 -10.56 14.48
C VAL A 243 -23.93 -9.21 15.15
N GLU A 244 -22.90 -8.66 15.76
CA GLU A 244 -22.92 -7.38 16.45
C GLU A 244 -21.89 -6.44 15.82
N TYR A 245 -22.25 -5.18 15.70
CA TYR A 245 -21.36 -4.15 15.20
C TYR A 245 -21.10 -3.06 16.25
N SER A 246 -19.85 -2.68 16.43
CA SER A 246 -19.47 -1.54 17.26
C SER A 246 -18.99 -0.39 16.36
N LEU A 247 -19.77 0.69 16.30
CA LEU A 247 -19.40 1.92 15.59
C LEU A 247 -18.12 2.54 16.17
N ASP A 248 -18.01 2.58 17.49
CA ASP A 248 -16.92 3.27 18.19
C ASP A 248 -15.59 2.52 18.03
N LEU A 249 -15.64 1.19 18.07
CA LEU A 249 -14.46 0.34 17.91
C LEU A 249 -14.19 -0.02 16.45
N LYS A 250 -15.14 0.23 15.54
CA LYS A 250 -15.14 -0.25 14.15
C LYS A 250 -14.91 -1.76 14.05
N VAL A 251 -15.57 -2.51 14.94
CA VAL A 251 -15.45 -3.98 15.00
C VAL A 251 -16.79 -4.63 14.72
N THR A 252 -16.79 -5.62 13.83
CA THR A 252 -17.86 -6.61 13.68
C THR A 252 -17.51 -7.85 14.50
N LYS A 253 -18.40 -8.22 15.42
CA LYS A 253 -18.30 -9.42 16.23
C LYS A 253 -19.32 -10.45 15.76
N ILE A 254 -18.87 -11.65 15.45
CA ILE A 254 -19.72 -12.78 15.07
C ILE A 254 -19.65 -13.81 16.20
N ASN A 255 -20.79 -14.11 16.82
CA ASN A 255 -20.90 -15.17 17.81
C ASN A 255 -21.69 -16.32 17.18
N ILE A 256 -21.10 -17.50 17.16
CA ILE A 256 -21.70 -18.71 16.62
C ILE A 256 -21.93 -19.66 17.78
N TYR A 257 -23.19 -19.93 18.12
CA TYR A 257 -23.60 -20.92 19.12
C TYR A 257 -23.94 -22.22 18.41
N GLU A 258 -23.21 -23.30 18.72
CA GLU A 258 -23.34 -24.60 18.04
C GLU A 258 -23.17 -24.52 16.51
N PRO A 259 -21.93 -24.35 15.99
CA PRO A 259 -21.61 -24.18 14.57
C PRO A 259 -22.15 -25.27 13.63
N THR A 260 -23.39 -25.10 13.17
CA THR A 260 -23.98 -25.94 12.13
C THR A 260 -23.36 -25.63 10.76
N ASN A 261 -23.62 -26.48 9.76
CA ASN A 261 -23.18 -26.24 8.39
C ASN A 261 -23.76 -24.95 7.80
N ASP A 262 -25.00 -24.59 8.15
CA ASP A 262 -25.65 -23.36 7.66
C ASP A 262 -24.99 -22.11 8.28
N ASN A 263 -24.71 -22.16 9.59
CA ASN A 263 -23.98 -21.09 10.28
C ASN A 263 -22.60 -20.88 9.64
N LYS A 264 -21.88 -21.97 9.38
CA LYS A 264 -20.56 -21.96 8.74
C LYS A 264 -20.60 -21.34 7.34
N ALA A 265 -21.62 -21.64 6.56
CA ALA A 265 -21.80 -21.07 5.23
C ALA A 265 -22.04 -19.54 5.28
N ILE A 266 -22.89 -19.07 6.19
CA ILE A 266 -23.12 -17.64 6.40
C ILE A 266 -21.85 -16.93 6.90
N VAL A 267 -21.12 -17.53 7.83
CA VAL A 267 -19.82 -17.00 8.30
C VAL A 267 -18.83 -16.88 7.15
N LYS A 268 -18.76 -17.88 6.26
CA LYS A 268 -17.89 -17.82 5.09
C LYS A 268 -18.23 -16.65 4.17
N ASP A 269 -19.52 -16.41 3.93
CA ASP A 269 -19.99 -15.28 3.12
C ASP A 269 -19.69 -13.92 3.79
N LEU A 270 -19.88 -13.81 5.10
CA LEU A 270 -19.47 -12.63 5.86
C LEU A 270 -17.96 -12.40 5.78
N LEU A 271 -17.14 -13.44 5.97
CA LEU A 271 -15.69 -13.32 5.84
C LEU A 271 -15.28 -12.94 4.41
N LYS A 272 -16.03 -13.36 3.40
CA LYS A 272 -15.81 -12.92 2.01
C LYS A 272 -16.10 -11.45 1.80
N HIS A 273 -17.11 -10.90 2.49
CA HIS A 273 -17.37 -9.46 2.50
C HIS A 273 -16.25 -8.67 3.19
N PHE A 274 -15.79 -9.12 4.36
CA PHE A 274 -14.78 -8.41 5.14
C PHE A 274 -13.32 -8.66 4.68
N TYR A 275 -13.03 -9.77 4.01
CA TYR A 275 -11.68 -10.17 3.59
C TYR A 275 -11.67 -10.68 2.14
N PRO A 276 -12.09 -9.88 1.15
CA PRO A 276 -12.29 -10.32 -0.23
C PRO A 276 -11.10 -11.03 -0.89
N LYS A 277 -9.84 -10.77 -0.46
CA LYS A 277 -8.64 -11.42 -1.02
C LYS A 277 -8.15 -12.60 -0.19
N SER A 278 -8.55 -12.67 1.06
CA SER A 278 -8.01 -13.63 2.04
C SER A 278 -9.08 -14.41 2.79
N TYR A 279 -10.34 -14.38 2.35
CA TYR A 279 -11.45 -14.99 3.10
C TYR A 279 -11.31 -16.49 3.26
N GLU A 280 -10.69 -17.21 2.31
CA GLU A 280 -10.41 -18.64 2.49
C GLU A 280 -9.48 -18.88 3.69
N LYS A 281 -8.43 -18.07 3.84
CA LYS A 281 -7.49 -18.17 4.97
C LYS A 281 -8.16 -17.76 6.29
N ALA A 282 -9.00 -16.72 6.27
CA ALA A 282 -9.77 -16.31 7.45
C ALA A 282 -10.76 -17.42 7.86
N TYR A 283 -11.42 -18.04 6.89
CA TYR A 283 -12.35 -19.14 7.12
C TYR A 283 -11.63 -20.39 7.63
N GLU A 284 -10.44 -20.72 7.11
CA GLU A 284 -9.59 -21.79 7.65
C GLU A 284 -9.22 -21.57 9.11
N SER A 285 -8.87 -20.34 9.50
CA SER A 285 -8.61 -20.00 10.91
C SER A 285 -9.84 -20.18 11.79
N TYR A 286 -11.01 -19.77 11.32
CA TYR A 286 -12.28 -20.02 12.00
C TYR A 286 -12.54 -21.53 12.17
N ILE A 287 -12.42 -22.32 11.10
CA ILE A 287 -12.65 -23.78 11.15
C ILE A 287 -11.64 -24.47 12.09
N ARG A 288 -10.39 -24.01 12.09
CA ARG A 288 -9.37 -24.52 13.00
C ARG A 288 -9.78 -24.29 14.45
N VAL A 289 -10.25 -23.09 14.80
CA VAL A 289 -10.73 -22.78 16.15
C VAL A 289 -11.99 -23.54 16.51
N ASP A 290 -12.93 -23.69 15.58
CA ASP A 290 -14.13 -24.51 15.81
C ASP A 290 -13.79 -25.96 16.19
N GLY A 291 -12.75 -26.54 15.57
CA GLY A 291 -12.24 -27.87 15.90
C GLY A 291 -11.44 -27.97 17.20
N MET A 292 -11.12 -26.86 17.88
CA MET A 292 -10.37 -26.89 19.14
C MET A 292 -11.25 -27.27 20.33
N LYS A 293 -10.59 -27.83 21.37
CA LYS A 293 -11.12 -27.82 22.73
C LYS A 293 -10.67 -26.56 23.44
N PHE A 294 -11.54 -26.00 24.27
CA PHE A 294 -11.20 -24.88 25.13
C PHE A 294 -10.05 -25.25 26.06
N VAL A 295 -8.97 -24.48 25.95
CA VAL A 295 -7.84 -24.46 26.87
C VAL A 295 -7.49 -22.99 27.05
N GLU A 296 -7.47 -22.53 28.30
CA GLU A 296 -7.16 -21.14 28.62
C GLU A 296 -5.81 -20.73 28.01
N GLY A 297 -5.79 -19.61 27.27
CA GLY A 297 -4.59 -19.12 26.57
C GLY A 297 -4.18 -19.88 25.30
N SER A 298 -4.89 -20.96 24.92
CA SER A 298 -4.62 -21.77 23.72
C SER A 298 -5.85 -22.00 22.85
N ASN A 299 -6.92 -21.25 23.09
CA ASN A 299 -8.21 -21.35 22.40
C ASN A 299 -8.44 -20.24 21.36
N ILE A 300 -7.41 -19.47 21.00
CA ILE A 300 -7.51 -18.25 20.19
C ILE A 300 -6.50 -18.24 19.02
N ILE A 301 -6.90 -17.63 17.90
CA ILE A 301 -6.04 -17.22 16.80
C ILE A 301 -6.18 -15.71 16.64
N ILE A 302 -5.06 -14.98 16.67
CA ILE A 302 -4.96 -13.54 16.42
C ILE A 302 -4.04 -13.34 15.21
N THR A 303 -4.53 -12.67 14.18
CA THR A 303 -3.78 -12.39 12.95
C THR A 303 -4.39 -11.20 12.21
N SER A 304 -3.93 -10.93 10.99
CA SER A 304 -4.55 -9.94 10.11
C SER A 304 -4.72 -10.51 8.70
N TYR A 305 -5.88 -10.25 8.10
CA TYR A 305 -6.18 -10.56 6.71
C TYR A 305 -6.57 -9.29 6.00
N ASP A 306 -6.07 -9.07 4.78
CA ASP A 306 -6.33 -7.86 4.00
C ASP A 306 -6.01 -6.54 4.75
N LYS A 307 -5.09 -6.63 5.73
CA LYS A 307 -4.70 -5.56 6.68
C LYS A 307 -5.77 -5.18 7.71
N ILE A 308 -6.77 -6.02 7.90
CA ILE A 308 -7.84 -5.90 8.89
C ILE A 308 -7.58 -6.95 9.98
N SER A 309 -7.75 -6.59 11.26
CA SER A 309 -7.53 -7.51 12.37
C SER A 309 -8.57 -8.62 12.36
N PHE A 310 -8.10 -9.84 12.61
CA PHE A 310 -8.94 -11.02 12.76
C PHE A 310 -8.56 -11.74 14.05
N GLU A 311 -9.53 -11.84 14.95
CA GLU A 311 -9.40 -12.63 16.16
C GLU A 311 -10.52 -13.66 16.21
N THR A 312 -10.20 -14.91 16.49
CA THR A 312 -11.23 -15.94 16.71
C THR A 312 -10.86 -16.85 17.85
N TYR A 313 -11.83 -17.19 18.69
CA TYR A 313 -11.61 -18.08 19.82
C TYR A 313 -12.78 -19.04 20.09
N LYS A 314 -12.45 -20.16 20.73
CA LYS A 314 -13.40 -21.18 21.18
C LYS A 314 -13.95 -20.80 22.55
N GLY A 315 -15.26 -20.89 22.73
CA GLY A 315 -15.95 -20.68 24.01
C GLY A 315 -15.64 -21.78 25.02
N ASN A 316 -15.75 -21.46 26.32
CA ASN A 316 -15.50 -22.40 27.43
C ASN A 316 -16.46 -23.61 27.45
N ASP A 317 -17.64 -23.44 26.86
CA ASP A 317 -18.64 -24.50 26.66
C ASP A 317 -18.27 -25.51 25.56
N ASN A 318 -17.16 -25.28 24.83
CA ASN A 318 -16.75 -26.04 23.63
C ASN A 318 -17.77 -26.04 22.48
N LYS A 319 -18.83 -25.24 22.60
CA LYS A 319 -19.94 -25.18 21.65
C LYS A 319 -19.99 -23.85 20.92
N ALA A 320 -19.47 -22.78 21.50
CA ALA A 320 -19.44 -21.48 20.87
C ALA A 320 -18.10 -21.19 20.18
N VAL A 321 -18.16 -20.42 19.10
CA VAL A 321 -16.99 -19.77 18.48
C VAL A 321 -17.30 -18.29 18.32
N VAL A 322 -16.32 -17.44 18.59
CA VAL A 322 -16.44 -16.00 18.40
C VAL A 322 -15.39 -15.54 17.39
N ILE A 323 -15.76 -14.58 16.54
CA ILE A 323 -14.87 -13.91 15.59
C ILE A 323 -15.00 -12.39 15.81
N TRP A 324 -13.88 -11.69 15.86
CA TRP A 324 -13.79 -10.23 15.84
C TRP A 324 -13.07 -9.80 14.56
N ILE A 325 -13.66 -8.82 13.88
CA ILE A 325 -13.21 -8.30 12.58
C ILE A 325 -13.19 -6.78 12.66
N GLY A 326 -12.04 -6.14 12.56
CA GLY A 326 -11.98 -4.68 12.67
C GLY A 326 -10.61 -4.14 13.08
N GLU A 327 -10.57 -2.90 13.56
CA GLU A 327 -9.38 -2.27 14.14
C GLU A 327 -9.20 -2.67 15.61
#